data_AF-A0A950WEM5-F1
#
_entry.id   AF-A0A950WEM5-F1
#
_cell.length_a   1.000
_cell.length_b   1.000
_cell.length_c   1.000
_cell.angle_alpha   90.00
_cell.angle_beta   90.00
_cell.angle_gamma   90.00
#
_symmetry.space_group_name_H-M   'P 1'
#
loop_
_entity.id
_entity.type
_entity.pdbx_description
1 polymer ?
#
loop_
_entity_poly.entity_id
_entity_poly.type
_entity_poly.pdbx_seq_one_letter_code
_entity_poly.pdbx_strand_id
1 'polypeptide(L)'
;VMVLSAHEAIRSISPRLTEVSRALGLDPLTKLRVLVIPSVTPALLAGVRIALAAGWSAVVGAEILMAAAPGLGALIWGAREVGRPEIVVAGSVVVGVLGALSNAGLRSFEQRVLHRYYR
;
A
#
# COMPACT_ATOMS: atom_id res chain seq x y z
N VAL A 1 -7.61 1.40 -7.82
CA VAL A 1 -7.29 2.20 -6.62
C VAL A 1 -6.04 3.06 -6.81
N MET A 2 -4.87 2.49 -7.14
CA MET A 2 -3.62 3.27 -7.25
C MET A 2 -3.68 4.43 -8.26
N VAL A 3 -4.27 4.22 -9.45
CA VAL A 3 -4.41 5.28 -10.47
C VAL A 3 -5.29 6.43 -9.97
N LEU A 4 -6.36 6.12 -9.22
CA LEU A 4 -7.24 7.13 -8.65
C LEU A 4 -6.53 7.95 -7.57
N SER A 5 -5.82 7.27 -6.65
CA SER A 5 -5.01 7.93 -5.63
C SER A 5 -3.91 8.79 -6.25
N ALA A 6 -3.30 8.35 -7.36
CA ALA A 6 -2.33 9.14 -8.11
C ALA A 6 -2.97 10.38 -8.75
N HIS A 7 -4.15 10.23 -9.34
CA HIS A 7 -4.88 11.36 -9.92
C HIS A 7 -5.26 12.40 -8.86
N GLU A 8 -5.82 11.97 -7.74
CA GLU A 8 -6.16 12.85 -6.62
C GLU A 8 -4.92 13.52 -6.01
N ALA A 9 -3.81 12.78 -5.89
CA ALA A 9 -2.54 13.33 -5.43
C ALA A 9 -2.03 14.46 -6.34
N ILE A 10 -2.06 14.25 -7.66
CA ILE A 10 -1.61 15.27 -8.62
C ILE A 10 -2.55 16.49 -8.57
N ARG A 11 -3.85 16.25 -8.39
CA ARG A 11 -4.87 17.31 -8.35
C ARG A 11 -4.86 18.11 -7.04
N SER A 12 -4.34 17.54 -5.96
CA SER A 12 -4.18 18.21 -4.66
C SER A 12 -2.90 19.03 -4.54
N ILE A 13 -2.01 18.98 -5.54
CA ILE A 13 -0.85 19.88 -5.63
C ILE A 13 -1.35 21.32 -5.65
N SER A 14 -0.87 22.14 -4.70
CA SER A 14 -1.36 23.50 -4.57
C SER A 14 -1.03 24.35 -5.80
N PRO A 15 -1.93 25.27 -6.21
CA PRO A 15 -1.64 26.23 -7.27
C PRO A 15 -0.34 27.01 -7.04
N ARG A 16 0.00 27.22 -5.77
CA ARG A 16 1.19 27.93 -5.31
C ARG A 16 2.49 27.22 -5.67
N LEU A 17 2.54 25.89 -5.57
CA LEU A 17 3.69 25.11 -6.07
C LEU A 17 3.86 25.27 -7.58
N THR A 18 2.74 25.36 -8.28
CA THR A 18 2.71 25.52 -9.74
C THR A 18 3.19 26.91 -10.15
N GLU A 19 2.79 27.96 -9.42
CA GLU A 19 3.30 29.33 -9.59
C GLU A 19 4.79 29.44 -9.28
N VAL A 20 5.27 28.84 -8.19
CA VAL A 20 6.70 28.83 -7.83
C VAL A 20 7.54 28.18 -8.94
N SER A 21 7.06 27.07 -9.52
CA SER A 21 7.75 26.43 -10.66
C SER A 21 7.83 27.33 -11.90
N ARG A 22 6.80 28.16 -12.11
CA ARG A 22 6.69 29.05 -13.26
C ARG A 22 7.56 30.30 -13.06
N ALA A 23 7.59 30.84 -11.84
CA ALA A 23 8.42 31.96 -11.44
C ALA A 23 9.93 31.61 -11.50
N LEU A 24 10.28 30.37 -11.20
CA LEU A 24 11.66 29.86 -11.29
C LEU A 24 12.08 29.41 -12.70
N GLY A 25 11.17 29.43 -13.69
CA GLY A 25 11.49 29.05 -15.08
C GLY A 25 11.97 27.60 -15.25
N LEU A 26 11.55 26.69 -14.37
CA LEU A 26 12.05 25.31 -14.37
C LEU A 26 11.61 24.53 -15.61
N ASP A 27 12.57 23.77 -16.18
CA ASP A 27 12.29 22.79 -17.23
C ASP A 27 11.24 21.76 -16.76
N PRO A 28 10.31 21.32 -17.62
CA PRO A 28 9.28 20.34 -17.27
C PRO A 28 9.80 19.06 -16.61
N LEU A 29 10.98 18.55 -16.99
CA LEU A 29 11.60 17.38 -16.35
C LEU A 29 12.06 17.69 -14.93
N THR A 30 12.63 18.87 -14.72
CA THR A 30 13.09 19.35 -13.41
C THR A 30 11.91 19.62 -12.48
N LYS A 31 10.83 20.23 -13.00
CA LYS A 31 9.57 20.43 -12.27
C LYS A 31 8.97 19.11 -11.81
N LEU A 32 8.95 18.10 -12.68
CA LEU A 32 8.43 16.78 -12.35
C LEU A 32 9.23 16.15 -11.21
N ARG A 33 10.56 16.10 -11.33
CA ARG A 33 11.43 15.42 -10.35
C ARG A 33 11.55 16.13 -9.01
N VAL A 34 11.63 17.45 -9.02
CA VAL A 34 11.98 18.24 -7.81
C VAL A 34 10.75 18.77 -7.07
N LEU A 35 9.63 18.99 -7.76
CA LEU A 35 8.41 19.49 -7.13
C LEU A 35 7.30 18.45 -7.07
N VAL A 36 6.93 17.90 -8.22
CA VAL A 36 5.73 17.05 -8.32
C VAL A 36 5.95 15.74 -7.58
N ILE A 37 7.00 14.99 -7.94
CA ILE A 37 7.31 13.68 -7.32
C ILE A 37 7.33 13.76 -5.78
N PRO A 38 8.12 14.63 -5.13
CA PRO A 38 8.13 14.69 -3.66
C PRO A 38 6.78 15.09 -3.06
N SER A 39 6.02 15.96 -3.73
CA SER A 39 4.70 16.42 -3.23
C SER A 39 3.63 15.32 -3.30
N VAL A 40 3.65 14.48 -4.34
CA VAL A 40 2.67 13.38 -4.48
C VAL A 40 3.12 12.06 -3.86
N THR A 41 4.42 11.91 -3.54
CA THR A 41 4.96 10.71 -2.89
C THR A 41 4.15 10.24 -1.67
N PRO A 42 3.82 11.08 -0.67
CA PRO A 42 3.04 10.62 0.48
C PRO A 42 1.64 10.12 0.11
N ALA A 43 0.97 10.79 -0.83
CA ALA A 43 -0.36 10.37 -1.30
C ALA A 43 -0.32 9.08 -2.14
N LEU A 44 0.73 8.89 -2.95
CA LEU A 44 0.97 7.64 -3.68
C LEU A 44 1.21 6.47 -2.73
N LEU A 45 2.00 6.67 -1.67
CA LEU A 45 2.25 5.67 -0.64
C LEU A 45 0.98 5.30 0.13
N ALA A 46 0.10 6.26 0.40
CA ALA A 46 -1.22 5.98 0.94
C ALA A 46 -2.06 5.09 -0.01
N GLY A 47 -2.03 5.35 -1.31
CA GLY A 47 -2.66 4.51 -2.34
C GLY A 47 -2.09 3.09 -2.40
N VAL A 48 -0.76 2.94 -2.28
CA VAL A 48 -0.08 1.63 -2.18
C VAL A 48 -0.57 0.86 -0.97
N ARG A 49 -0.71 1.51 0.20
CA ARG A 49 -1.19 0.86 1.43
C ARG A 49 -2.59 0.28 1.27
N ILE A 50 -3.50 1.03 0.65
CA ILE A 50 -4.87 0.56 0.38
C ILE A 50 -4.84 -0.60 -0.61
N ALA A 51 -4.02 -0.50 -1.66
CA ALA A 51 -3.85 -1.57 -2.63
C ALA A 51 -3.28 -2.85 -2.01
N LEU A 52 -2.33 -2.74 -1.08
CA LEU A 52 -1.78 -3.88 -0.33
C LEU A 52 -2.82 -4.54 0.57
N ALA A 53 -3.64 -3.75 1.28
CA ALA A 53 -4.72 -4.28 2.09
C ALA A 53 -5.74 -5.04 1.22
N ALA A 54 -6.12 -4.48 0.07
CA ALA A 54 -7.00 -5.14 -0.89
C ALA A 54 -6.36 -6.40 -1.49
N GLY A 55 -5.06 -6.36 -1.79
CA GLY A 55 -4.30 -7.50 -2.30
C GLY A 55 -4.24 -8.66 -1.29
N TRP A 56 -4.08 -8.36 -0.01
CA TRP A 56 -4.10 -9.37 1.04
C TRP A 56 -5.44 -10.12 1.09
N SER A 57 -6.56 -9.37 1.06
CA SER A 57 -7.90 -9.97 0.99
C SER A 57 -8.10 -10.79 -0.28
N ALA A 58 -7.54 -10.35 -1.42
CA ALA A 58 -7.63 -11.07 -2.68
C ALA A 58 -6.83 -12.39 -2.67
N VAL A 59 -5.62 -12.39 -2.09
CA VAL A 59 -4.79 -13.60 -1.94
C VAL A 59 -5.47 -14.61 -1.04
N VAL A 60 -5.93 -14.19 0.15
CA VAL A 60 -6.65 -15.08 1.07
C VAL A 60 -7.94 -15.62 0.44
N GLY A 61 -8.69 -14.77 -0.27
CA GLY A 61 -9.87 -15.20 -1.02
C GLY A 61 -9.53 -16.23 -2.10
N ALA A 62 -8.43 -16.02 -2.84
CA ALA A 62 -7.96 -16.95 -3.85
C ALA A 62 -7.53 -18.30 -3.24
N GLU A 63 -6.83 -18.30 -2.09
CA GLU A 63 -6.45 -19.52 -1.37
C GLU A 63 -7.67 -20.33 -0.91
N ILE A 64 -8.74 -19.67 -0.46
CA ILE A 64 -9.96 -20.35 -0.02
C ILE A 64 -10.72 -20.95 -1.23
N LEU A 65 -10.78 -20.23 -2.35
CA LEU A 65 -11.50 -20.68 -3.55
C LEU A 65 -10.75 -21.78 -4.31
N MET A 66 -9.41 -21.76 -4.32
CA MET A 66 -8.58 -22.80 -4.90
C MET A 66 -8.30 -23.91 -3.86
N ALA A 67 -9.22 -24.87 -3.75
CA ALA A 67 -9.14 -25.99 -2.81
C ALA A 67 -7.84 -26.83 -2.89
N ALA A 68 -7.10 -26.77 -4.00
CA ALA A 68 -5.83 -27.47 -4.20
C ALA A 68 -4.58 -26.61 -3.93
N ALA A 69 -4.73 -25.31 -3.67
CA ALA A 69 -3.61 -24.42 -3.39
C ALA A 69 -3.21 -24.53 -1.91
N PRO A 70 -1.95 -24.92 -1.59
CA PRO A 70 -1.47 -24.84 -0.22
C PRO A 70 -1.42 -23.37 0.21
N GLY A 71 -2.13 -23.03 1.28
CA GLY A 71 -2.25 -21.65 1.77
C GLY A 71 -2.75 -21.58 3.21
N LEU A 72 -2.43 -20.48 3.89
CA LEU A 72 -2.89 -20.24 5.27
C LEU A 72 -4.41 -20.06 5.31
N GLY A 73 -4.99 -19.40 4.31
CA GLY A 73 -6.44 -19.23 4.17
C GLY A 73 -7.16 -20.56 3.98
N ALA A 74 -6.64 -21.43 3.12
CA ALA A 74 -7.17 -22.78 2.91
C ALA A 74 -7.09 -23.63 4.19
N LEU A 75 -5.99 -23.54 4.95
CA LEU A 75 -5.81 -24.28 6.20
C LEU A 75 -6.79 -23.82 7.28
N ILE A 76 -7.00 -22.51 7.43
CA ILE A 76 -7.99 -21.94 8.36
C ILE A 76 -9.40 -22.37 7.94
N TRP A 77 -9.70 -22.33 6.64
CA TRP A 77 -11.01 -22.74 6.11
C TRP A 77 -11.28 -24.23 6.37
N GLY A 78 -10.33 -25.10 6.07
CA GLY A 78 -10.45 -26.53 6.35
C GLY A 78 -10.62 -26.80 7.85
N ALA A 79 -9.82 -26.16 8.72
CA ALA A 79 -9.96 -26.31 10.17
C ALA A 79 -11.32 -25.87 10.70
N ARG A 80 -11.94 -24.85 10.09
CA ARG A 80 -13.30 -24.43 10.40
C ARG A 80 -14.32 -25.53 10.05
N GLU A 81 -14.18 -26.17 8.90
CA GLU A 81 -15.09 -27.24 8.45
C GLU A 81 -15.01 -28.49 9.34
N VAL A 82 -13.82 -28.84 9.84
CA VAL A 82 -13.63 -29.98 10.77
C VAL A 82 -13.90 -29.60 12.24
N GLY A 83 -14.34 -28.37 12.52
CA GLY A 83 -14.72 -27.94 13.88
C GLY A 83 -13.53 -27.78 14.84
N ARG A 84 -12.36 -27.35 14.35
CA ARG A 84 -11.14 -27.14 15.14
C ARG A 84 -10.86 -25.65 15.38
N PRO A 85 -11.56 -25.01 16.34
CA PRO A 85 -11.42 -23.56 16.58
C PRO A 85 -10.01 -23.17 17.01
N GLU A 86 -9.24 -24.07 17.64
CA GLU A 86 -7.86 -23.80 18.05
C GLU A 86 -6.95 -23.48 16.85
N ILE A 87 -7.14 -24.16 15.72
CA ILE A 87 -6.37 -23.89 14.50
C ILE A 87 -6.87 -22.62 13.82
N VAL A 88 -8.19 -22.38 13.82
CA VAL A 88 -8.77 -21.17 13.22
C VAL A 88 -8.23 -19.91 13.90
N VAL A 89 -8.15 -19.90 15.23
CA VAL A 89 -7.60 -18.78 16.01
C VAL A 89 -6.09 -18.64 15.75
N ALA A 90 -5.33 -19.74 15.82
CA ALA A 90 -3.89 -19.71 15.56
C ALA A 90 -3.56 -19.18 14.16
N GLY A 91 -4.25 -19.66 13.13
CA GLY A 91 -4.07 -19.21 11.75
C GLY A 91 -4.47 -17.76 11.56
N SER A 92 -5.58 -17.31 12.16
CA SER A 92 -6.01 -15.90 12.11
C SER A 92 -4.97 -14.96 12.73
N VAL A 93 -4.34 -15.37 13.84
CA VAL A 93 -3.23 -14.62 14.46
C VAL A 93 -2.05 -14.53 13.51
N VAL A 94 -1.64 -15.63 12.87
CA VAL A 94 -0.53 -15.64 11.91
C VAL A 94 -0.81 -14.72 10.73
N VAL A 95 -2.01 -14.79 10.14
CA VAL A 95 -2.44 -13.90 9.04
C VAL A 95 -2.43 -12.44 9.47
N GLY A 96 -2.92 -12.14 10.69
CA GLY A 96 -2.89 -10.81 11.26
C GLY A 96 -1.47 -10.27 11.44
N VAL A 97 -0.54 -11.10 11.92
CA VAL A 97 0.87 -10.75 12.08
C VAL A 97 1.53 -10.50 10.72
N LEU A 98 1.30 -11.36 9.73
CA LEU A 98 1.84 -11.18 8.37
C LEU A 98 1.32 -9.89 7.70
N GLY A 99 0.02 -9.60 7.85
CA GLY A 99 -0.56 -8.34 7.38
C GLY A 99 0.05 -7.13 8.10
N ALA A 100 0.22 -7.21 9.41
CA ALA A 100 0.86 -6.16 10.21
C ALA A 100 2.32 -5.93 9.82
N LEU A 101 3.10 -6.99 9.61
CA LEU A 101 4.49 -6.93 9.16
C LEU A 101 4.61 -6.30 7.77
N SER A 102 3.72 -6.68 6.85
CA SER A 102 3.69 -6.11 5.50
C SER A 102 3.40 -4.61 5.54
N ASN A 103 2.43 -4.19 6.35
CA ASN A 103 2.10 -2.78 6.53
C ASN A 103 3.21 -2.01 7.28
N ALA A 104 3.86 -2.62 8.26
CA ALA A 104 5.00 -2.03 8.98
C ALA A 104 6.23 -1.86 8.07
N GLY A 105 6.47 -2.82 7.17
CA GLY A 105 7.51 -2.73 6.14
C GLY A 105 7.27 -1.55 5.20
N LEU A 106 6.02 -1.37 4.74
CA LEU A 106 5.64 -0.24 3.90
C LEU A 106 5.82 1.10 4.62
N ARG A 107 5.37 1.21 5.88
CA ARG A 107 5.56 2.43 6.69
C ARG A 107 7.03 2.75 6.91
N SER A 108 7.85 1.75 7.16
CA SER A 108 9.30 1.93 7.31
C SER A 108 9.95 2.41 6.01
N PHE A 109 9.47 1.93 4.86
CA PHE A 109 9.89 2.40 3.55
C PHE A 109 9.45 3.85 3.29
N GLU A 110 8.20 4.19 3.62
CA GLU A 110 7.66 5.55 3.55
C GLU A 110 8.51 6.54 4.34
N GLN A 111 8.83 6.21 5.60
CA GLN A 111 9.66 7.08 6.44
C GLN A 111 11.07 7.29 5.87
N ARG A 112 11.69 6.25 5.29
CA ARG A 112 13.01 6.39 4.65
C ARG A 112 12.95 7.27 3.41
N VAL A 113 11.91 7.10 2.57
CA VAL A 113 11.74 7.89 1.35
C VAL A 113 11.48 9.35 1.69
N LEU A 114 10.58 9.63 2.64
CA LEU A 114 10.28 10.99 3.08
C LEU A 114 11.49 11.65 3.76
N HIS A 115 12.22 10.93 4.62
CA HIS A 115 13.42 11.45 5.27
C HIS A 115 14.55 11.76 4.27
N ARG A 116 14.62 11.08 3.14
CA ARG A 116 15.62 11.34 2.10
C ARG A 116 15.29 12.55 1.22
N TYR A 117 14.02 12.96 1.19
CA TYR A 117 13.53 14.10 0.38
C TYR A 117 13.33 15.39 1.17
N TYR A 118 13.16 15.34 2.50
CA TYR A 118 12.99 16.53 3.37
C TYR A 118 14.29 17.03 4.02
N ARG A 119 15.44 16.56 3.53
CA ARG A 119 16.78 17.00 3.94
C ARG A 119 17.45 17.69 2.76
#